data_AF-A0A953RN16-F1
#
_entry.id   AF-A0A953RN16-F1
#
_cell.length_a   1.000
_cell.length_b   1.000
_cell.length_c   1.000
_cell.angle_alpha   90.00
_cell.angle_beta   90.00
_cell.angle_gamma   90.00
#
_symmetry.space_group_name_H-M   'P 1'
#
loop_
_entity.id
_entity.type
_entity.pdbx_description
1 polymer ?
#
loop_
_entity_poly.entity_id
_entity_poly.type
_entity_poly.pdbx_seq_one_letter_code
_entity_poly.pdbx_strand_id
1 'polypeptide(L)' 'MPLEAILNEVDELHGVSERLEGLAEQHPPVAEALITIAGSVRNTATLLAVLVATKQPKLI' A
#
# COMPACT_ATOMS: atom_id res chain seq x y z
N MET A 1 -18.28 -5.46 6.43
CA MET A 1 -18.81 -5.54 5.05
C MET A 1 -17.94 -6.48 4.23
N PRO A 2 -18.46 -7.17 3.20
CA PRO A 2 -17.59 -7.94 2.31
C PRO A 2 -16.57 -6.97 1.69
N LEU A 3 -15.28 -7.32 1.77
CA LEU A 3 -14.12 -6.52 1.34
C LEU A 3 -13.57 -5.47 2.33
N GLU A 4 -14.18 -5.28 3.50
CA GLU A 4 -13.65 -4.36 4.53
C GLU A 4 -12.26 -4.77 5.05
N ALA A 5 -12.04 -6.08 5.22
CA ALA A 5 -10.71 -6.60 5.55
C ALA A 5 -9.65 -6.28 4.48
N ILE A 6 -10.04 -6.20 3.20
CA ILE A 6 -9.13 -5.84 2.11
C ILE A 6 -8.84 -4.33 2.13
N LEU A 7 -9.82 -3.49 2.46
CA LEU A 7 -9.60 -2.06 2.64
C LEU A 7 -8.66 -1.79 3.83
N ASN A 8 -8.83 -2.51 4.94
CA ASN A 8 -7.90 -2.41 6.07
C ASN A 8 -6.46 -2.81 5.66
N GLU A 9 -6.31 -3.87 4.87
CA GLU A 9 -5.00 -4.28 4.33
C GLU A 9 -4.41 -3.19 3.42
N VAL A 10 -5.22 -2.48 2.62
CA VAL A 10 -4.75 -1.33 1.82
C VAL A 10 -4.14 -0.25 2.71
N ASP A 11 -4.81 0.09 3.81
CA ASP A 11 -4.34 1.10 4.76
C ASP A 11 -3.05 0.64 5.48
N GLU A 12 -2.98 -0.63 5.87
CA GLU A 12 -1.78 -1.20 6.49
C GLU A 12 -0.57 -1.17 5.54
N LEU A 13 -0.77 -1.54 4.27
CA LEU A 13 0.29 -1.47 3.25
C LEU A 13 0.72 -0.03 2.99
N HIS A 14 -0.20 0.94 3.02
CA HIS A 14 0.16 2.36 2.93
C HIS A 14 1.08 2.77 4.08
N GLY A 15 0.72 2.41 5.32
CA GLY A 15 1.55 2.69 6.49
C GLY A 15 2.91 1.96 6.47
N VAL A 16 2.99 0.77 5.87
CA VAL A 16 4.27 0.09 5.61
C VAL A 16 5.12 0.89 4.61
N SER A 17 4.51 1.40 3.54
CA SER A 17 5.21 2.22 2.53
C SER A 17 5.81 3.48 3.17
N GLU A 18 5.02 4.24 3.93
CA GLU A 18 5.49 5.44 4.64
C GLU A 18 6.63 5.15 5.62
N ARG A 19 6.53 4.05 6.36
CA ARG A 19 7.60 3.62 7.27
C ARG A 19 8.89 3.25 6.54
N LEU A 20 8.79 2.63 5.36
CA LEU A 20 9.96 2.33 4.54
C LEU A 20 10.59 3.59 3.95
N GLU A 21 9.78 4.57 3.55
CA GLU A 21 10.27 5.90 3.14
C GLU A 21 11.00 6.61 4.29
N GLY A 22 10.42 6.61 5.50
CA GLY A 22 11.08 7.16 6.69
C GLY A 22 12.38 6.43 7.09
N LEU A 23 12.48 5.12 6.84
CA LEU A 23 13.74 4.38 7.00
C LEU A 23 14.76 4.75 5.92
N ALA A 24 14.32 5.02 4.69
CA ALA A 24 15.20 5.47 3.61
C ALA A 24 15.86 6.82 3.95
N GLU A 25 15.12 7.74 4.56
CA GLU A 25 15.66 9.02 5.04
C GLU A 25 16.74 8.85 6.11
N GLN A 26 16.57 7.85 6.98
CA GLN A 26 17.51 7.57 8.08
C GLN A 26 18.74 6.77 7.65
N HIS A 27 18.66 6.04 6.53
CA HIS A 27 19.70 5.12 6.07
C HIS A 27 20.10 5.36 4.60
N PRO A 28 20.90 6.43 4.33
CA PRO A 28 21.32 6.79 2.97
C PRO A 28 21.92 5.65 2.13
N PRO A 29 22.74 4.72 2.66
CA PRO A 29 23.33 3.65 1.88
C PRO A 29 22.32 2.66 1.28
N VAL A 30 21.12 2.56 1.85
CA VAL A 30 20.06 1.63 1.41
C VAL A 30 18.78 2.36 0.99
N ALA A 31 18.82 3.70 0.93
CA ALA A 31 17.66 4.53 0.69
C ALA A 31 16.95 4.21 -0.63
N GLU A 32 17.70 4.06 -1.72
CA GLU A 32 17.15 3.74 -3.04
C GLU A 32 16.42 2.38 -3.04
N ALA A 33 17.01 1.38 -2.38
CA ALA A 33 16.39 0.06 -2.26
C ALA A 33 15.10 0.14 -1.41
N LEU A 34 15.13 0.87 -0.30
CA LEU A 34 13.96 1.06 0.57
C LEU A 34 12.83 1.83 -0.14
N ILE A 35 13.15 2.89 -0.89
CA ILE A 35 12.18 3.65 -1.69
C ILE A 35 11.57 2.75 -2.79
N THR A 36 12.37 1.91 -3.43
CA THR A 36 11.89 0.96 -4.45
C THR A 36 10.92 -0.06 -3.84
N ILE A 37 11.23 -0.60 -2.66
CA ILE A 37 10.35 -1.50 -1.93
C ILE A 37 9.08 -0.77 -1.50
N ALA A 38 9.19 0.44 -0.93
CA ALA A 38 8.06 1.27 -0.53
C ALA A 38 7.09 1.54 -1.70
N GLY A 39 7.63 1.85 -2.88
CA GLY A 39 6.86 2.02 -4.10
C GLY A 39 6.14 0.74 -4.54
N SER A 40 6.80 -0.41 -4.42
CA SER A 40 6.19 -1.72 -4.74
C SER A 40 5.03 -2.05 -3.79
N VAL A 41 5.20 -1.79 -2.49
CA VAL A 41 4.15 -1.95 -1.47
C VAL A 41 2.95 -1.04 -1.78
N ARG A 42 3.20 0.24 -2.07
CA ARG A 42 2.14 1.20 -2.43
C ARG A 42 1.40 0.80 -3.70
N ASN A 43 2.11 0.25 -4.69
CA ASN A 43 1.49 -0.24 -5.92
C ASN A 43 0.55 -1.43 -5.62
N THR A 44 0.99 -2.38 -4.78
CA THR A 44 0.13 -3.49 -4.34
C THR A 44 -1.11 -3.00 -3.60
N ALA A 45 -0.97 -2.05 -2.68
CA ALA A 45 -2.10 -1.43 -1.97
C ALA A 45 -3.10 -0.79 -2.97
N THR A 46 -2.59 -0.10 -3.98
CA THR A 46 -3.41 0.50 -5.03
C THR A 46 -4.18 -0.56 -5.82
N LEU A 47 -3.54 -1.67 -6.20
CA LEU A 47 -4.19 -2.76 -6.90
C LEU A 47 -5.28 -3.44 -6.06
N LEU A 48 -5.06 -3.62 -4.75
CA LEU A 48 -6.08 -4.11 -3.83
C LEU A 48 -7.26 -3.15 -3.71
N ALA A 49 -7.03 -1.84 -3.62
CA ALA A 49 -8.10 -0.84 -3.61
C ALA A 49 -8.94 -0.88 -4.90
N VAL A 50 -8.29 -1.00 -6.06
CA VAL A 50 -8.98 -1.16 -7.35
C VAL A 50 -9.75 -2.48 -7.41
N LEU A 51 -9.20 -3.58 -6.87
CA LEU A 51 -9.92 -4.84 -6.78
C LEU A 51 -11.21 -4.68 -5.96
N VAL A 52 -11.15 -4.00 -4.81
CA VAL A 52 -12.35 -3.71 -4.01
C VAL A 52 -13.33 -2.86 -4.81
N ALA A 53 -12.88 -1.75 -5.41
CA ALA A 53 -13.73 -0.84 -6.18
C ALA A 53 -14.41 -1.51 -7.39
N THR A 54 -13.76 -2.50 -8.02
CA THR A 54 -14.30 -3.23 -9.18
C THR A 54 -15.18 -4.41 -8.78
N LYS A 55 -15.00 -4.97 -7.58
CA LYS A 55 -15.74 -6.13 -7.06
C LYS A 55 -16.88 -5.77 -6.12
N GLN A 56 -16.89 -4.56 -5.56
CA GLN A 56 -18.10 -4.02 -4.94
C GLN A 56 -19.13 -3.82 -6.04
N PRO A 57 -20.25 -4.59 -6.06
CA PRO A 57 -21.33 -4.28 -6.96
C PRO A 57 -21.75 -2.85 -6.63
N LYS A 58 -21.80 -2.00 -7.66
CA LYS A 58 -22.53 -0.73 -7.61
C LYS A 58 -23.88 -1.03 -6.95
N LEU A 59 -24.06 -0.57 -5.71
CA LEU A 59 -25.38 -0.32 -5.15
C LEU A 59 -25.94 0.83 -5.99
N ILE A 60 -26.50 0.51 -7.16
CA ILE A 60 -27.39 1.37 -7.94
C ILE A 60 -28.61 0.53 -8.25
#